data_AF-A0A1G9LRH0-F1
#
_entry.id   AF-A0A1G9LRH0-F1
#
_cell.length_a   1.000
_cell.length_b   1.000
_cell.length_c   1.000
_cell.angle_alpha   90.00
_cell.angle_beta   90.00
_cell.angle_gamma   90.00
#
_symmetry.space_group_name_H-M   'P 1'
#
loop_
_entity.id
_entity.type
_entity.pdbx_description
1 polymer ?
#
loop_
_entity_poly.entity_id
_entity_poly.type
_entity_poly.pdbx_seq_one_letter_code
_entity_poly.pdbx_strand_id
1 'polypeptide(L)'
;MNKQKQAKKKPTISSDLKDNQRFMEEKVGVGTSFDVGFRQLTILKKEIQLYYLTGLCETPTIVELLKKLTDINETYPASAGRNKHKLTEIIGSHLVHQQVTKVSTMDEAVDQMLSGLIVIFMEDESEAFIVDVRTYPGRSPEEPDTEKVVRGSRDGFTENIIENTALTRRRIRDERLRHEMIKVGERSKTDICISYLQDVADHGLVKLIKDELKHIEIDGLSMADKTIEEFLVKQGFNPFPLVRYTERPDVASTHLLEGHVLIMVDTSPSMIITPTTYFHHVQHAEEYRQSPAIGTFVRWVRFLGIFSSVFLLPFWLILVMEPDHLPAILQFIGPNEEGNVPVVLQLIIADIGIEFLRMAAIHTPTPLSTAMGLIAAVLIGQIAIDVGLFSAEVILYVSICAIGSFATPSYELSIANKLSRMLLIIITSIFGVKGMVIGFTIYILALSLTKSLNTPYLWPFIPFNAKALQQIIFRVSVPLTKDRPSIVHPRNNYKQPTGKH
;
A
#
# COMPACT_ATOMS: atom_id res chain seq x y z
N MET A 1 -1.29 -42.70 -16.98
CA MET A 1 -2.33 -43.20 -16.04
C MET A 1 -3.21 -42.03 -15.63
N ASN A 2 -4.44 -41.99 -16.15
CA ASN A 2 -5.41 -40.91 -16.04
C ASN A 2 -5.82 -40.65 -14.57
N LYS A 3 -5.47 -39.48 -14.01
CA LYS A 3 -6.29 -38.86 -12.96
C LYS A 3 -7.31 -37.96 -13.66
N GLN A 4 -8.48 -38.52 -13.90
CA GLN A 4 -9.68 -37.74 -14.21
C GLN A 4 -9.79 -36.60 -13.19
N LYS A 5 -9.82 -35.36 -13.67
CA LYS A 5 -10.32 -34.22 -12.92
C LYS A 5 -11.78 -34.53 -12.56
N GLN A 6 -12.01 -35.07 -11.36
CA GLN A 6 -13.33 -34.97 -10.75
C GLN A 6 -13.59 -33.46 -10.62
N ALA A 7 -14.49 -32.95 -11.45
CA ALA A 7 -15.07 -31.64 -11.24
C ALA A 7 -15.67 -31.66 -9.83
N LYS A 8 -15.04 -30.96 -8.89
CA LYS A 8 -15.63 -30.74 -7.57
C LYS A 8 -17.04 -30.19 -7.84
N LYS A 9 -18.08 -30.90 -7.41
CA LYS A 9 -19.46 -30.39 -7.48
C LYS A 9 -19.46 -29.04 -6.77
N LYS A 10 -19.81 -27.97 -7.50
CA LYS A 10 -19.94 -26.65 -6.91
C LYS A 10 -20.99 -26.72 -5.79
N PRO A 11 -20.77 -26.08 -4.64
CA PRO A 11 -21.76 -26.03 -3.58
C PRO A 11 -23.05 -25.39 -4.11
N THR A 12 -24.15 -26.12 -4.03
CA THR A 12 -25.49 -25.64 -4.38
C THR A 12 -26.06 -24.81 -3.24
N ILE A 13 -26.96 -23.88 -3.56
CA ILE A 13 -27.70 -23.12 -2.54
C ILE A 13 -28.61 -24.09 -1.78
N SER A 14 -28.52 -24.08 -0.45
CA SER A 14 -29.37 -24.90 0.42
C SER A 14 -30.74 -24.24 0.56
N SER A 15 -31.79 -25.05 0.66
CA SER A 15 -33.12 -24.58 1.04
C SER A 15 -33.21 -24.18 2.52
N ASP A 16 -32.27 -24.66 3.35
CA ASP A 16 -32.12 -24.21 4.73
C ASP A 16 -31.17 -23.01 4.76
N LEU A 17 -31.71 -21.84 5.12
CA LEU A 17 -30.94 -20.61 5.24
C LEU A 17 -29.82 -20.67 6.27
N LYS A 18 -29.91 -21.55 7.28
CA LYS A 18 -28.85 -21.71 8.28
C LYS A 18 -27.58 -22.29 7.66
N ASP A 19 -27.72 -23.20 6.70
CA ASP A 19 -26.57 -23.74 5.97
C ASP A 19 -25.92 -22.69 5.08
N ASN A 20 -26.74 -21.87 4.39
CA ASN A 20 -26.24 -20.77 3.56
C ASN A 20 -25.53 -19.72 4.42
N GLN A 21 -26.12 -19.36 5.56
CA GLN A 21 -25.51 -18.44 6.51
C GLN A 21 -24.19 -18.96 7.04
N ARG A 22 -24.11 -20.23 7.47
CA ARG A 22 -22.85 -20.85 7.90
C ARG A 22 -21.79 -20.80 6.80
N PHE A 23 -22.17 -21.07 5.56
CA PHE A 23 -21.26 -20.95 4.42
C PHE A 23 -20.73 -19.52 4.26
N MET A 24 -21.60 -18.51 4.34
CA MET A 24 -21.21 -17.10 4.22
C MET A 24 -20.32 -16.65 5.40
N GLU A 25 -20.60 -17.11 6.62
CA GLU A 25 -19.77 -16.84 7.80
C GLU A 25 -18.38 -17.48 7.67
N GLU A 26 -18.29 -18.75 7.27
CA GLU A 26 -17.02 -19.49 7.18
C GLU A 26 -16.16 -19.09 5.97
N LYS A 27 -16.78 -18.89 4.80
CA LYS A 27 -16.05 -18.65 3.54
C LYS A 27 -15.82 -17.18 3.27
N VAL A 28 -16.90 -16.40 3.30
CA VAL A 28 -16.87 -14.97 2.99
C VAL A 28 -16.42 -14.15 4.22
N GLY A 29 -16.63 -14.69 5.42
CA GLY A 29 -16.25 -14.01 6.66
C GLY A 29 -17.32 -13.03 7.14
N VAL A 30 -18.61 -13.30 6.89
CA VAL A 30 -19.70 -12.49 7.46
C VAL A 30 -19.56 -12.42 8.98
N GLY A 31 -19.67 -11.22 9.54
CA GLY A 31 -19.47 -10.95 10.97
C GLY A 31 -17.99 -10.81 11.40
N THR A 32 -17.04 -11.23 10.57
CA THR A 32 -15.59 -10.99 10.78
C THR A 32 -15.11 -9.82 9.93
N SER A 33 -15.46 -9.81 8.64
CA SER A 33 -15.11 -8.74 7.71
C SER A 33 -16.14 -7.62 7.78
N PHE A 34 -15.70 -6.42 8.12
CA PHE A 34 -16.56 -5.25 8.32
C PHE A 34 -17.28 -4.78 7.05
N ASP A 35 -16.66 -4.99 5.90
CA ASP A 35 -17.17 -4.55 4.60
C ASP A 35 -18.30 -5.43 4.06
N VAL A 36 -18.62 -6.55 4.71
CA VAL A 36 -19.69 -7.46 4.30
C VAL A 36 -20.95 -7.17 5.13
N GLY A 37 -21.94 -6.55 4.51
CA GLY A 37 -23.25 -6.29 5.08
C GLY A 37 -24.15 -7.53 5.06
N PHE A 38 -24.90 -7.71 6.15
CA PHE A 38 -25.88 -8.78 6.32
C PHE A 38 -27.18 -8.22 6.92
N ARG A 39 -28.32 -8.57 6.33
CA ARG A 39 -29.66 -8.27 6.88
C ARG A 39 -30.57 -9.48 6.75
N GLN A 40 -31.34 -9.74 7.80
CA GLN A 40 -32.36 -10.78 7.81
C GLN A 40 -33.74 -10.13 7.98
N LEU A 41 -34.69 -10.58 7.17
CA LEU A 41 -36.08 -10.11 7.17
C LEU A 41 -37.04 -11.30 7.19
N THR A 42 -38.26 -11.07 7.67
CA THR A 42 -39.36 -12.03 7.54
C THR A 42 -40.42 -11.47 6.59
N ILE A 43 -40.63 -12.13 5.46
CA ILE A 43 -41.64 -11.79 4.46
C ILE A 43 -42.61 -12.96 4.34
N LEU A 44 -43.91 -12.71 4.53
CA LEU A 44 -45.00 -13.68 4.46
C LEU A 44 -44.74 -14.93 5.33
N LYS A 45 -44.18 -14.72 6.53
CA LYS A 45 -43.74 -15.76 7.50
C LYS A 45 -42.59 -16.66 7.02
N LYS A 46 -41.84 -16.21 6.01
CA LYS A 46 -40.62 -16.85 5.54
C LYS A 46 -39.42 -15.94 5.74
N GLU A 47 -38.32 -16.54 6.16
CA GLU A 47 -37.08 -15.81 6.35
C GLU A 47 -36.37 -15.54 5.03
N ILE A 48 -35.73 -14.38 4.95
CA ILE A 48 -34.95 -13.93 3.80
C ILE A 48 -33.68 -13.28 4.32
N GLN A 49 -32.56 -13.56 3.66
CA GLN A 49 -31.24 -13.05 4.00
C GLN A 49 -30.68 -12.26 2.84
N LEU A 50 -30.24 -11.03 3.11
CA LEU A 50 -29.60 -10.14 2.16
C LEU A 50 -28.12 -9.98 2.52
N TYR A 51 -27.26 -10.15 1.52
CA TYR A 51 -25.81 -9.99 1.63
C TYR A 51 -25.30 -9.01 0.58
N TYR A 52 -24.37 -8.13 0.97
CA TYR A 52 -23.83 -7.10 0.09
C TYR A 52 -22.48 -6.57 0.60
N LEU A 53 -21.74 -5.85 -0.23
CA LEU A 53 -20.53 -5.14 0.19
C LEU A 53 -20.85 -3.67 0.45
N THR A 54 -20.61 -3.20 1.68
CA THR A 54 -21.05 -1.87 2.14
C THR A 54 -20.51 -0.73 1.30
N GLY A 55 -19.25 -0.80 0.89
CA GLY A 55 -18.62 0.25 0.08
C GLY A 55 -18.85 0.16 -1.44
N LEU A 56 -19.52 -0.89 -1.93
CA LEU A 56 -19.85 -1.06 -3.37
C LEU A 56 -21.35 -0.95 -3.67
N CYS A 57 -22.15 -0.69 -2.65
CA CYS A 57 -23.60 -0.53 -2.75
C CYS A 57 -24.02 0.77 -2.06
N GLU A 58 -24.94 1.51 -2.68
CA GLU A 58 -25.46 2.74 -2.09
C GLU A 58 -26.49 2.45 -0.98
N THR A 59 -26.29 3.04 0.20
CA THR A 59 -27.21 2.92 1.35
C THR A 59 -28.66 3.26 1.00
N PRO A 60 -28.96 4.36 0.26
CA PRO A 60 -30.33 4.67 -0.15
C PRO A 60 -30.98 3.53 -0.95
N THR A 61 -30.25 2.90 -1.87
CA THR A 61 -30.74 1.78 -2.68
C THR A 61 -31.04 0.56 -1.83
N ILE A 62 -30.16 0.24 -0.86
CA ILE A 62 -30.40 -0.86 0.08
C ILE A 62 -31.65 -0.57 0.92
N VAL A 63 -31.80 0.65 1.44
CA VAL A 63 -32.96 1.04 2.25
C VAL A 63 -34.26 0.97 1.45
N GLU A 64 -34.26 1.44 0.20
CA GLU A 64 -35.42 1.36 -0.70
C GLU A 64 -35.79 -0.10 -0.98
N LEU A 65 -34.80 -0.95 -1.27
CA LEU A 65 -35.00 -2.38 -1.48
C LEU A 65 -35.65 -3.05 -0.25
N LEU A 66 -35.10 -2.79 0.95
CA LEU A 66 -35.63 -3.35 2.19
C LEU A 66 -37.07 -2.88 2.47
N LYS A 67 -37.40 -1.61 2.18
CA LYS A 67 -38.77 -1.07 2.29
C LYS A 67 -39.72 -1.82 1.35
N LYS A 68 -39.39 -1.90 0.06
CA LYS A 68 -40.21 -2.59 -0.95
C LYS A 68 -40.45 -4.05 -0.61
N LEU A 69 -39.44 -4.72 -0.07
CA LEU A 69 -39.56 -6.10 0.41
C LEU A 69 -40.49 -6.19 1.64
N THR A 70 -40.39 -5.26 2.58
CA THR A 70 -41.23 -5.27 3.79
C THR A 70 -42.69 -4.96 3.48
N ASP A 71 -42.98 -4.06 2.53
CA ASP A 71 -44.32 -3.68 2.08
C ASP A 71 -45.13 -4.87 1.51
N ILE A 72 -44.47 -5.95 1.07
CA ILE A 72 -45.12 -7.19 0.62
C ILE A 72 -46.01 -7.78 1.71
N ASN A 73 -45.62 -7.64 2.98
CA ASN A 73 -46.39 -8.15 4.12
C ASN A 73 -47.74 -7.46 4.30
N GLU A 74 -47.86 -6.20 3.84
CA GLU A 74 -49.10 -5.44 3.90
C GLU A 74 -49.99 -5.71 2.67
N THR A 75 -49.35 -6.01 1.53
CA THR A 75 -50.04 -6.20 0.25
C THR A 75 -50.61 -7.61 0.08
N TYR A 76 -49.95 -8.63 0.62
CA TYR A 76 -50.33 -10.03 0.44
C TYR A 76 -50.64 -10.71 1.78
N PRO A 77 -51.64 -11.62 1.82
CA PRO A 77 -51.90 -12.38 3.02
C PRO A 77 -50.73 -13.33 3.30
N ALA A 78 -50.41 -13.55 4.58
CA ALA A 78 -49.33 -14.45 5.00
C ALA A 78 -49.46 -15.90 4.47
N SER A 79 -50.66 -16.33 4.05
CA SER A 79 -50.88 -17.63 3.40
C SER A 79 -50.19 -17.73 2.03
N ALA A 80 -49.90 -16.61 1.37
CA ALA A 80 -49.21 -16.59 0.08
C ALA A 80 -47.77 -17.12 0.16
N GLY A 81 -47.11 -16.98 1.31
CA GLY A 81 -45.76 -17.52 1.55
C GLY A 81 -45.68 -19.04 1.70
N ARG A 82 -46.81 -19.75 1.79
CA ARG A 82 -46.82 -21.23 1.88
C ARG A 82 -46.52 -21.92 0.55
N ASN A 83 -46.74 -21.23 -0.56
CA ASN A 83 -46.44 -21.74 -1.89
C ASN A 83 -45.11 -21.14 -2.35
N LYS A 84 -44.08 -21.99 -2.44
CA LYS A 84 -42.70 -21.62 -2.83
C LYS A 84 -42.65 -20.82 -4.13
N HIS A 85 -43.26 -21.35 -5.20
CA HIS A 85 -43.33 -20.67 -6.49
C HIS A 85 -44.00 -19.29 -6.41
N LYS A 86 -45.07 -19.18 -5.63
CA LYS A 86 -45.79 -17.92 -5.46
C LYS A 86 -44.96 -16.90 -4.66
N LEU A 87 -44.24 -17.33 -3.62
CA LEU A 87 -43.35 -16.46 -2.85
C LEU A 87 -42.21 -15.92 -3.72
N THR A 88 -41.55 -16.79 -4.47
CA THR A 88 -40.46 -16.43 -5.38
C THR A 88 -40.93 -15.48 -6.50
N GLU A 89 -42.13 -15.69 -7.04
CA GLU A 89 -42.73 -14.80 -8.04
C GLU A 89 -43.13 -13.43 -7.44
N ILE A 90 -43.70 -13.42 -6.24
CA ILE A 90 -44.05 -12.18 -5.52
C ILE A 90 -42.77 -11.37 -5.25
N ILE A 91 -41.74 -11.98 -4.67
CA ILE A 91 -40.49 -11.28 -4.38
C ILE A 91 -39.86 -10.78 -5.68
N GLY A 92 -39.74 -11.65 -6.69
CA GLY A 92 -39.17 -11.30 -7.99
C GLY A 92 -39.88 -10.12 -8.66
N SER A 93 -41.21 -10.02 -8.57
CA SER A 93 -41.98 -8.91 -9.15
C SER A 93 -41.85 -7.59 -8.36
N HIS A 94 -41.48 -7.64 -7.08
CA HIS A 94 -41.27 -6.46 -6.23
C HIS A 94 -39.81 -5.99 -6.21
N LEU A 95 -38.88 -6.77 -6.77
CA LEU A 95 -37.52 -6.33 -7.06
C LEU A 95 -37.53 -5.43 -8.30
N VAL A 96 -37.95 -4.17 -8.15
CA VAL A 96 -38.16 -3.20 -9.25
C VAL A 96 -36.84 -2.68 -9.88
N HIS A 97 -35.73 -3.37 -9.69
CA HIS A 97 -34.43 -2.94 -10.17
C HIS A 97 -34.21 -3.35 -11.64
N GLN A 98 -33.36 -2.61 -12.37
CA GLN A 98 -33.19 -2.77 -13.83
C GLN A 98 -32.77 -4.19 -14.24
N GLN A 99 -31.99 -4.86 -13.40
CA GLN A 99 -31.53 -6.22 -13.66
C GLN A 99 -31.60 -7.07 -12.39
N VAL A 100 -32.43 -8.11 -12.46
CA VAL A 100 -32.56 -9.15 -11.44
C VAL A 100 -32.31 -10.49 -12.11
N THR A 101 -31.40 -11.27 -11.57
CA THR A 101 -31.09 -12.61 -12.07
C THR A 101 -31.18 -13.63 -10.96
N LYS A 102 -31.37 -14.90 -11.33
CA LYS A 102 -31.38 -16.01 -10.38
C LYS A 102 -30.10 -16.83 -10.53
N VAL A 103 -29.56 -17.28 -9.41
CA VAL A 103 -28.41 -18.19 -9.36
C VAL A 103 -28.74 -19.39 -8.48
N SER A 104 -28.14 -20.54 -8.78
CA SER A 104 -28.41 -21.80 -8.05
C SER A 104 -27.19 -22.34 -7.30
N THR A 105 -26.02 -21.70 -7.44
CA THR A 105 -24.76 -22.12 -6.80
C THR A 105 -24.24 -21.05 -5.85
N MET A 106 -23.63 -21.48 -4.74
CA MET A 106 -23.04 -20.57 -3.76
C MET A 106 -21.83 -19.83 -4.34
N ASP A 107 -21.01 -20.50 -5.15
CA ASP A 107 -19.85 -19.87 -5.79
C ASP A 107 -20.29 -18.67 -6.67
N GLU A 108 -21.34 -18.84 -7.49
CA GLU A 108 -21.86 -17.75 -8.32
C GLU A 108 -22.48 -16.64 -7.47
N ALA A 109 -23.21 -16.98 -6.40
CA ALA A 109 -23.75 -15.99 -5.48
C ALA A 109 -22.64 -15.14 -4.85
N VAL A 110 -21.57 -15.77 -4.36
CA VAL A 110 -20.41 -15.09 -3.76
C VAL A 110 -19.67 -14.24 -4.80
N ASP A 111 -19.39 -14.76 -5.98
CA ASP A 111 -18.71 -14.01 -7.06
C ASP A 111 -19.50 -12.74 -7.44
N GLN A 112 -20.82 -12.85 -7.55
CA GLN A 112 -21.68 -11.71 -7.82
C GLN A 112 -21.69 -10.72 -6.66
N MET A 113 -21.81 -11.18 -5.41
CA MET A 113 -21.74 -10.33 -4.22
C MET A 113 -20.44 -9.53 -4.15
N LEU A 114 -19.31 -10.21 -4.35
CA LEU A 114 -17.97 -9.60 -4.32
C LEU A 114 -17.74 -8.61 -5.48
N SER A 115 -18.59 -8.63 -6.51
CA SER A 115 -18.58 -7.63 -7.58
C SER A 115 -19.33 -6.35 -7.24
N GLY A 116 -20.04 -6.30 -6.10
CA GLY A 116 -20.84 -5.18 -5.60
C GLY A 116 -22.36 -5.35 -5.77
N LEU A 117 -22.83 -6.59 -5.98
CA LEU A 117 -24.26 -6.90 -6.12
C LEU A 117 -24.88 -7.30 -4.78
N ILE A 118 -26.20 -7.12 -4.65
CA ILE A 118 -26.95 -7.68 -3.51
C ILE A 118 -27.38 -9.10 -3.85
N VAL A 119 -27.11 -10.02 -2.93
CA VAL A 119 -27.58 -11.41 -2.98
C VAL A 119 -28.71 -11.59 -1.98
N ILE A 120 -29.80 -12.19 -2.41
CA ILE A 120 -30.98 -12.46 -1.57
C ILE A 120 -31.24 -13.97 -1.56
N PHE A 121 -31.02 -14.60 -0.41
CA PHE A 121 -31.42 -15.99 -0.16
C PHE A 121 -32.79 -16.03 0.49
N MET A 122 -33.61 -17.02 0.14
CA MET A 122 -34.96 -17.20 0.66
C MET A 122 -35.09 -18.56 1.31
N GLU A 123 -35.83 -18.62 2.42
CA GLU A 123 -36.16 -19.88 3.06
C GLU A 123 -36.93 -20.79 2.10
N ASP A 124 -36.63 -22.09 2.17
CA ASP A 124 -37.28 -23.12 1.39
C ASP A 124 -36.97 -23.10 -0.13
N GLU A 125 -36.07 -22.24 -0.61
CA GLU A 125 -35.71 -22.11 -2.02
C GLU A 125 -34.24 -22.47 -2.29
N SER A 126 -34.00 -23.10 -3.44
CA SER A 126 -32.64 -23.50 -3.88
C SER A 126 -32.02 -22.51 -4.88
N GLU A 127 -32.64 -21.35 -5.06
CA GLU A 127 -32.16 -20.27 -5.92
C GLU A 127 -32.10 -18.98 -5.11
N ALA A 128 -31.09 -18.15 -5.39
CA ALA A 128 -30.97 -16.81 -4.85
C ALA A 128 -31.24 -15.76 -5.93
N PHE A 129 -31.79 -14.62 -5.53
CA PHE A 129 -31.87 -13.45 -6.39
C PHE A 129 -30.60 -12.62 -6.29
N ILE A 130 -30.15 -12.11 -7.43
CA ILE A 130 -29.05 -11.16 -7.57
C ILE A 130 -29.62 -9.86 -8.12
N VAL A 131 -29.41 -8.76 -7.39
CA VAL A 131 -29.93 -7.43 -7.73
C VAL A 131 -28.78 -6.50 -8.09
N ASP A 132 -28.84 -5.88 -9.27
CA ASP A 132 -27.73 -5.07 -9.80
C ASP A 132 -27.61 -3.65 -9.27
N VAL A 133 -27.21 -3.49 -8.02
CA VAL A 133 -27.07 -2.18 -7.36
C VAL A 133 -25.64 -1.61 -7.36
N ARG A 134 -24.79 -2.07 -8.29
CA ARG A 134 -23.35 -1.77 -8.26
C ARG A 134 -23.08 -0.28 -8.43
N THR A 135 -22.58 0.35 -7.38
CA THR A 135 -21.95 1.67 -7.46
C THR A 135 -20.48 1.51 -7.14
N TYR A 136 -19.63 1.80 -8.11
CA TYR A 136 -18.21 1.94 -7.86
C TYR A 136 -17.93 3.37 -7.41
N PRO A 137 -17.05 3.58 -6.40
CA PRO A 137 -16.55 4.91 -6.08
C PRO A 137 -16.12 5.61 -7.38
N GLY A 138 -16.78 6.74 -7.67
CA GLY A 138 -16.66 7.50 -8.92
C GLY A 138 -15.32 8.21 -9.04
N ARG A 139 -15.17 9.17 -9.95
CA ARG A 139 -13.93 9.94 -10.20
C ARG A 139 -13.45 10.83 -9.03
N SER A 140 -13.97 10.63 -7.82
CA SER A 140 -13.76 11.47 -6.65
C SER A 140 -12.66 11.04 -5.67
N PRO A 141 -11.86 9.97 -5.90
CA PRO A 141 -10.53 9.91 -5.33
C PRO A 141 -9.58 10.71 -6.22
N GLU A 142 -8.96 11.74 -5.64
CA GLU A 142 -7.93 12.53 -6.32
C GLU A 142 -6.71 11.66 -6.63
N GLU A 143 -5.87 12.13 -7.55
CA GLU A 143 -4.64 11.42 -7.90
C GLU A 143 -3.67 11.46 -6.70
N PRO A 144 -3.09 10.32 -6.27
CA PRO A 144 -2.12 10.26 -5.19
C PRO A 144 -1.03 11.31 -5.34
N ASP A 145 -0.79 12.09 -4.28
CA ASP A 145 0.19 13.17 -4.34
C ASP A 145 1.61 12.63 -4.24
N THR A 146 1.81 11.57 -3.46
CA THR A 146 3.13 10.98 -3.23
C THR A 146 3.53 9.93 -4.27
N GLU A 147 2.58 9.27 -4.92
CA GLU A 147 2.82 8.16 -5.86
C GLU A 147 2.19 8.38 -7.26
N LYS A 148 2.56 9.51 -7.91
CA LYS A 148 2.10 9.86 -9.27
C LYS A 148 2.68 8.92 -10.33
N VAL A 149 1.87 8.59 -11.35
CA VAL A 149 2.30 7.73 -12.47
C VAL A 149 1.86 8.31 -13.80
N VAL A 150 2.72 8.22 -14.82
CA VAL A 150 2.38 8.64 -16.18
C VAL A 150 1.25 7.78 -16.77
N ARG A 151 1.23 6.48 -16.44
CA ARG A 151 0.23 5.52 -16.93
C ARG A 151 -0.21 4.59 -15.80
N GLY A 152 -1.51 4.59 -15.50
CA GLY A 152 -2.08 3.64 -14.55
C GLY A 152 -3.35 4.13 -13.89
N SER A 153 -3.70 3.48 -12.78
CA SER A 153 -4.77 3.94 -11.89
C SER A 153 -4.41 5.30 -11.31
N ARG A 154 -5.40 6.20 -11.29
CA ARG A 154 -5.33 7.51 -10.64
C ARG A 154 -6.23 7.58 -9.40
N ASP A 155 -6.96 6.52 -9.07
CA ASP A 155 -7.68 6.46 -7.81
C ASP A 155 -6.67 6.32 -6.66
N GLY A 156 -6.66 7.30 -5.75
CA GLY A 156 -6.03 7.21 -4.44
C GLY A 156 -6.99 6.71 -3.37
N PHE A 157 -6.46 6.35 -2.21
CA PHE A 157 -7.24 6.24 -0.99
C PHE A 157 -7.66 7.63 -0.51
N THR A 158 -8.77 7.68 0.24
CA THR A 158 -9.32 8.90 0.84
C THR A 158 -9.34 8.74 2.36
N GLU A 159 -9.77 9.75 3.10
CA GLU A 159 -9.91 9.70 4.55
C GLU A 159 -11.05 8.77 5.02
N ASN A 160 -11.81 8.15 4.11
CA ASN A 160 -12.96 7.31 4.40
C ASN A 160 -12.63 5.80 4.31
N ILE A 161 -12.63 5.14 5.47
CA ILE A 161 -12.34 3.71 5.61
C ILE A 161 -13.27 2.79 4.79
N ILE A 162 -14.55 3.17 4.63
CA ILE A 162 -15.54 2.39 3.87
C ILE A 162 -15.23 2.45 2.37
N GLU A 163 -14.89 3.62 1.85
CA GLU A 163 -14.49 3.77 0.44
C GLU A 163 -13.18 3.04 0.15
N ASN A 164 -12.21 3.13 1.04
CA ASN A 164 -10.91 2.49 0.88
C ASN A 164 -11.01 0.95 0.86
N THR A 165 -11.86 0.35 1.69
CA THR A 165 -12.13 -1.10 1.62
C THR A 165 -12.81 -1.47 0.29
N ALA A 166 -13.71 -0.62 -0.23
CA ALA A 166 -14.31 -0.80 -1.55
C ALA A 166 -13.29 -0.76 -2.70
N LEU A 167 -12.37 0.21 -2.67
CA LEU A 167 -11.29 0.35 -3.65
C LEU A 167 -10.38 -0.88 -3.69
N THR A 168 -10.17 -1.51 -2.52
CA THR A 168 -9.44 -2.77 -2.37
C THR A 168 -10.24 -3.95 -2.93
N ARG A 169 -11.51 -4.09 -2.54
CA ARG A 169 -12.43 -5.14 -3.04
C ARG A 169 -12.65 -5.10 -4.55
N ARG A 170 -12.64 -3.91 -5.16
CA ARG A 170 -12.75 -3.74 -6.61
C ARG A 170 -11.63 -4.47 -7.37
N ARG A 171 -10.46 -4.62 -6.75
CA ARG A 171 -9.28 -5.31 -7.29
C ARG A 171 -9.18 -6.75 -6.81
N ILE A 172 -9.52 -7.03 -5.55
CA ILE A 172 -9.48 -8.37 -4.95
C ILE A 172 -10.89 -8.83 -4.61
N ARG A 173 -11.49 -9.58 -5.54
CA ARG A 173 -12.82 -10.20 -5.37
C ARG A 173 -12.71 -11.62 -4.84
N ASP A 174 -11.86 -11.82 -3.83
CA ASP A 174 -11.66 -13.13 -3.20
C ASP A 174 -12.46 -13.20 -1.89
N GLU A 175 -13.20 -14.30 -1.71
CA GLU A 175 -14.00 -14.56 -0.50
C GLU A 175 -13.16 -14.56 0.78
N ARG A 176 -11.83 -14.78 0.69
CA ARG A 176 -10.89 -14.91 1.81
C ARG A 176 -10.23 -13.60 2.21
N LEU A 177 -10.47 -12.52 1.49
CA LEU A 177 -10.01 -11.20 1.92
C LEU A 177 -10.81 -10.79 3.17
N ARG A 178 -10.09 -10.41 4.22
CA ARG A 178 -10.63 -10.00 5.52
C ARG A 178 -10.29 -8.54 5.75
N HIS A 179 -11.29 -7.78 6.18
CA HIS A 179 -11.18 -6.41 6.68
C HIS A 179 -11.69 -6.40 8.13
N GLU A 180 -10.80 -6.56 9.10
CA GLU A 180 -11.19 -6.63 10.51
C GLU A 180 -11.04 -5.28 11.19
N MET A 181 -12.12 -4.82 11.83
CA MET A 181 -12.14 -3.55 12.54
C MET A 181 -11.75 -3.71 14.00
N ILE A 182 -10.91 -2.80 14.47
CA ILE A 182 -10.60 -2.60 15.88
C ILE A 182 -10.72 -1.11 16.22
N LYS A 183 -10.95 -0.80 17.49
CA LYS A 183 -11.00 0.58 17.98
C LYS A 183 -9.81 0.84 18.90
N VAL A 184 -9.14 1.96 18.69
CA VAL A 184 -7.97 2.36 19.48
C VAL A 184 -8.13 3.80 19.99
N GLY A 185 -7.65 4.05 21.21
CA GLY A 185 -7.75 5.33 21.89
C GLY A 185 -8.95 5.43 22.84
N GLU A 186 -8.75 6.00 24.02
CA GLU A 186 -9.77 6.09 25.08
C GLU A 186 -10.90 7.07 24.73
N ARG A 187 -10.52 8.24 24.18
CA ARG A 187 -11.46 9.32 23.80
C ARG A 187 -11.80 9.28 22.32
N SER A 188 -10.79 9.19 21.44
CA SER A 188 -11.03 9.21 19.99
C SER A 188 -11.75 7.95 19.50
N LYS A 189 -11.45 6.79 20.11
CA LYS A 189 -11.98 5.47 19.72
C LYS A 189 -11.90 5.27 18.20
N THR A 190 -10.76 5.66 17.63
CA THR A 190 -10.53 5.70 16.19
C THR A 190 -10.62 4.30 15.62
N ASP A 191 -11.31 4.21 14.50
CA ASP A 191 -11.55 2.97 13.78
C ASP A 191 -10.31 2.59 12.94
N ILE A 192 -9.81 1.37 13.11
CA ILE A 192 -8.65 0.83 12.38
C ILE A 192 -9.05 -0.48 11.70
N CYS A 193 -8.79 -0.58 10.41
CA CYS A 193 -9.06 -1.77 9.61
C CYS A 193 -7.75 -2.53 9.32
N ILE A 194 -7.69 -3.78 9.77
CA ILE A 194 -6.63 -4.73 9.44
C ILE A 194 -7.07 -5.54 8.23
N SER A 195 -6.35 -5.39 7.12
CA SER A 195 -6.64 -6.01 5.84
C SER A 195 -5.62 -7.11 5.52
N TYR A 196 -6.08 -8.34 5.26
CA TYR A 196 -5.22 -9.46 4.92
C TYR A 196 -5.98 -10.56 4.17
N LEU A 197 -5.25 -11.41 3.45
CA LEU A 197 -5.82 -12.56 2.74
C LEU A 197 -5.65 -13.83 3.59
N GLN A 198 -6.75 -14.42 4.08
CA GLN A 198 -6.74 -15.42 5.17
C GLN A 198 -5.93 -16.69 4.87
N ASP A 199 -5.88 -17.13 3.62
CA ASP A 199 -5.15 -18.34 3.19
C ASP A 199 -3.73 -18.06 2.68
N VAL A 200 -3.32 -16.78 2.63
CA VAL A 200 -1.98 -16.38 2.16
C VAL A 200 -1.18 -15.76 3.30
N ALA A 201 -1.74 -14.83 4.05
CA ALA A 201 -1.03 -14.11 5.12
C ALA A 201 -0.60 -15.04 6.26
N ASP A 202 0.51 -14.72 6.89
CA ASP A 202 0.95 -15.41 8.11
C ASP A 202 0.03 -15.05 9.29
N HIS A 203 -0.60 -16.07 9.89
CA HIS A 203 -1.45 -15.88 11.06
C HIS A 203 -0.67 -15.40 12.29
N GLY A 204 0.63 -15.74 12.40
CA GLY A 204 1.50 -15.24 13.46
C GLY A 204 1.61 -13.73 13.40
N LEU A 205 1.91 -13.19 12.22
CA LEU A 205 1.96 -11.75 11.96
C LEU A 205 0.60 -11.06 12.18
N VAL A 206 -0.49 -11.61 11.64
CA VAL A 206 -1.84 -11.03 11.83
C VAL A 206 -2.19 -10.95 13.32
N LYS A 207 -1.87 -12.00 14.09
CA LYS A 207 -2.10 -12.03 15.53
C LYS A 207 -1.22 -11.00 16.26
N LEU A 208 0.07 -10.95 15.94
CA LEU A 208 1.00 -9.97 16.51
C LEU A 208 0.49 -8.53 16.34
N ILE A 209 0.08 -8.17 15.12
CA ILE A 209 -0.45 -6.83 14.82
C ILE A 209 -1.73 -6.56 15.62
N LYS A 210 -2.67 -7.51 15.65
CA LYS A 210 -3.91 -7.37 16.44
C LYS A 210 -3.63 -7.20 17.93
N ASP A 211 -2.70 -7.97 18.46
CA ASP A 211 -2.34 -7.93 19.87
C ASP A 211 -1.66 -6.58 20.18
N GLU A 212 -0.64 -6.15 19.43
CA GLU A 212 0.01 -4.84 19.64
C GLU A 212 -0.99 -3.69 19.55
N LEU A 213 -1.88 -3.66 18.55
CA LEU A 213 -2.85 -2.58 18.39
C LEU A 213 -3.87 -2.52 19.55
N LYS A 214 -4.24 -3.66 20.14
CA LYS A 214 -5.15 -3.72 21.30
C LYS A 214 -4.51 -3.24 22.60
N HIS A 215 -3.20 -3.29 22.71
CA HIS A 215 -2.46 -2.83 23.90
C HIS A 215 -2.13 -1.32 23.84
N ILE A 216 -2.55 -0.62 22.80
CA ILE A 216 -2.33 0.83 22.69
C ILE A 216 -3.31 1.56 23.62
N GLU A 217 -2.77 2.12 24.70
CA GLU A 217 -3.49 2.96 25.66
C GLU A 217 -3.06 4.42 25.50
N ILE A 218 -3.88 5.24 24.82
CA ILE A 218 -3.68 6.67 24.64
C ILE A 218 -5.03 7.42 24.64
N ASP A 219 -5.01 8.73 24.92
CA ASP A 219 -6.21 9.57 24.87
C ASP A 219 -6.90 9.54 23.48
N GLY A 220 -6.12 9.65 22.40
CA GLY A 220 -6.68 9.57 21.05
C GLY A 220 -5.65 9.66 19.93
N LEU A 221 -6.08 9.26 18.73
CA LEU A 221 -5.29 9.21 17.50
C LEU A 221 -5.69 10.34 16.55
N SER A 222 -5.36 11.59 16.90
CA SER A 222 -5.60 12.75 16.02
C SER A 222 -4.63 12.80 14.84
N MET A 223 -3.39 12.35 15.04
CA MET A 223 -2.38 12.17 13.99
C MET A 223 -2.40 10.69 13.53
N ALA A 224 -3.51 10.34 12.87
CA ALA A 224 -4.04 9.00 12.61
C ALA A 224 -3.01 7.87 12.44
N ASP A 225 -2.22 7.90 11.37
CA ASP A 225 -1.44 6.75 10.89
C ASP A 225 -0.02 6.66 11.47
N LYS A 226 0.69 7.78 11.60
CA LYS A 226 2.06 7.78 12.17
C LYS A 226 2.08 7.35 13.65
N THR A 227 1.08 7.76 14.42
CA THR A 227 0.98 7.36 15.84
C THR A 227 0.83 5.85 15.96
N ILE A 228 0.03 5.23 15.08
CA ILE A 228 -0.14 3.78 15.04
C ILE A 228 1.15 3.06 14.67
N GLU A 229 1.89 3.57 13.69
CA GLU A 229 3.22 3.04 13.36
C GLU A 229 4.14 3.05 14.58
N GLU A 230 4.26 4.17 15.29
CA GLU A 230 5.17 4.31 16.43
C GLU A 230 4.89 3.28 17.53
N PHE A 231 3.62 3.03 17.86
CA PHE A 231 3.23 1.99 18.81
C PHE A 231 3.51 0.58 18.29
N LEU A 232 3.27 0.34 17.00
CA LEU A 232 3.38 -0.98 16.40
C LEU A 232 4.83 -1.45 16.24
N VAL A 233 5.72 -0.58 15.74
CA VAL A 233 7.11 -0.95 15.44
C VAL A 233 8.12 -0.51 16.50
N LYS A 234 7.77 0.42 17.39
CA LYS A 234 8.63 0.92 18.48
C LYS A 234 10.02 1.35 17.96
N GLN A 235 10.03 2.11 16.85
CA GLN A 235 11.21 2.43 16.04
C GLN A 235 12.32 3.18 16.80
N GLY A 236 11.99 3.95 17.84
CA GLY A 236 12.95 4.74 18.60
C GLY A 236 13.68 5.78 17.73
N PHE A 237 15.00 5.90 17.90
CA PHE A 237 15.83 6.86 17.15
C PHE A 237 16.28 6.37 15.77
N ASN A 238 15.85 5.20 15.32
CA ASN A 238 16.21 4.71 13.99
C ASN A 238 15.55 5.59 12.92
N PRO A 239 16.31 6.24 12.02
CA PRO A 239 15.71 7.10 11.00
C PRO A 239 15.07 6.31 9.85
N PHE A 240 15.38 5.02 9.69
CA PHE A 240 14.88 4.24 8.56
C PHE A 240 13.44 3.78 8.77
N PRO A 241 12.55 3.95 7.77
CA PRO A 241 11.16 3.59 7.90
C PRO A 241 10.99 2.07 8.03
N LEU A 242 10.19 1.65 9.01
CA LEU A 242 9.90 0.24 9.27
C LEU A 242 8.56 -0.23 8.69
N VAL A 243 7.76 0.68 8.15
CA VAL A 243 6.52 0.39 7.42
C VAL A 243 6.47 1.23 6.15
N ARG A 244 5.74 0.79 5.12
CA ARG A 244 5.57 1.56 3.89
C ARG A 244 4.14 2.10 3.79
N TYR A 245 4.02 3.40 3.60
CA TYR A 245 2.76 4.04 3.24
C TYR A 245 2.48 3.91 1.74
N THR A 246 1.21 3.69 1.40
CA THR A 246 0.72 3.73 0.02
C THR A 246 -0.61 4.47 -0.04
N GLU A 247 -0.70 5.46 -0.91
CA GLU A 247 -1.97 6.12 -1.26
C GLU A 247 -2.69 5.35 -2.37
N ARG A 248 -1.99 4.40 -3.01
CA ARG A 248 -2.49 3.66 -4.17
C ARG A 248 -3.19 2.33 -3.81
N PRO A 249 -4.45 2.11 -4.21
CA PRO A 249 -5.12 0.84 -3.98
C PRO A 249 -4.57 -0.31 -4.85
N ASP A 250 -3.95 -0.03 -6.00
CA ASP A 250 -3.31 -1.08 -6.82
C ASP A 250 -2.03 -1.63 -6.19
N VAL A 251 -1.23 -0.77 -5.56
CA VAL A 251 -0.05 -1.17 -4.77
C VAL A 251 -0.48 -1.95 -3.53
N ALA A 252 -1.48 -1.47 -2.78
CA ALA A 252 -2.02 -2.18 -1.62
C ALA A 252 -2.53 -3.58 -1.97
N SER A 253 -3.31 -3.69 -3.06
CA SER A 253 -3.83 -4.98 -3.53
C SER A 253 -2.72 -5.96 -3.92
N THR A 254 -1.64 -5.45 -4.54
CA THR A 254 -0.50 -6.28 -4.90
C THR A 254 0.19 -6.85 -3.67
N HIS A 255 0.37 -6.05 -2.62
CA HIS A 255 1.00 -6.50 -1.37
C HIS A 255 0.12 -7.49 -0.60
N LEU A 256 -1.21 -7.29 -0.58
CA LEU A 256 -2.16 -8.27 -0.02
C LEU A 256 -2.08 -9.63 -0.73
N LEU A 257 -2.01 -9.62 -2.07
CA LEU A 257 -1.84 -10.84 -2.87
C LEU A 257 -0.48 -11.53 -2.65
N GLU A 258 0.53 -10.78 -2.22
CA GLU A 258 1.84 -11.31 -1.85
C GLU A 258 1.89 -11.90 -0.45
N GLY A 259 0.90 -11.59 0.40
CA GLY A 259 0.80 -12.10 1.78
C GLY A 259 1.13 -11.08 2.87
N HIS A 260 1.27 -9.80 2.51
CA HIS A 260 1.42 -8.72 3.50
C HIS A 260 0.11 -8.50 4.28
N VAL A 261 0.26 -7.95 5.48
CA VAL A 261 -0.85 -7.46 6.30
C VAL A 261 -0.84 -5.95 6.23
N LEU A 262 -1.97 -5.37 5.83
CA LEU A 262 -2.11 -3.93 5.68
C LEU A 262 -2.98 -3.38 6.80
N ILE A 263 -2.68 -2.16 7.23
CA ILE A 263 -3.42 -1.46 8.27
C ILE A 263 -3.91 -0.14 7.68
N MET A 264 -5.17 0.15 7.88
CA MET A 264 -5.81 1.40 7.46
C MET A 264 -6.36 2.08 8.70
N VAL A 265 -6.04 3.35 8.88
CA VAL A 265 -6.54 4.16 9.99
C VAL A 265 -7.59 5.10 9.45
N ASP A 266 -8.75 5.15 10.08
CA ASP A 266 -9.78 6.12 9.72
C ASP A 266 -9.22 7.55 9.80
N THR A 267 -9.64 8.43 8.89
CA THR A 267 -9.10 9.79 8.70
C THR A 267 -7.72 9.93 8.05
N SER A 268 -7.07 8.83 7.61
CA SER A 268 -5.85 8.90 6.78
C SER A 268 -6.12 8.46 5.32
N PRO A 269 -5.63 9.20 4.30
CA PRO A 269 -5.73 8.84 2.90
C PRO A 269 -4.67 7.82 2.45
N SER A 270 -4.13 7.01 3.37
CA SER A 270 -3.10 6.02 3.04
C SER A 270 -3.29 4.70 3.79
N MET A 271 -2.70 3.62 3.25
CA MET A 271 -2.58 2.34 3.94
C MET A 271 -1.14 2.07 4.35
N ILE A 272 -0.97 1.52 5.54
CA ILE A 272 0.31 1.05 6.08
C ILE A 272 0.52 -0.40 5.63
N ILE A 273 1.59 -0.65 4.87
CA ILE A 273 2.00 -1.99 4.43
C ILE A 273 2.99 -2.56 5.45
N THR A 274 2.74 -3.80 5.91
CA THR A 274 3.60 -4.52 6.84
C THR A 274 3.75 -6.02 6.52
N PRO A 275 4.90 -6.65 6.84
CA PRO A 275 6.17 -6.03 7.18
C PRO A 275 6.86 -5.50 5.92
N THR A 276 7.85 -4.63 6.05
CA THR A 276 8.60 -4.10 4.88
C THR A 276 10.10 -4.28 5.03
N THR A 277 10.78 -4.19 3.90
CA THR A 277 12.24 -4.21 3.80
C THR A 277 12.69 -2.95 3.09
N TYR A 278 13.97 -2.60 3.18
CA TYR A 278 14.56 -1.47 2.45
C TYR A 278 14.18 -1.51 0.96
N PHE A 279 14.19 -2.71 0.36
CA PHE A 279 13.88 -2.88 -1.05
C PHE A 279 12.41 -2.69 -1.41
N HIS A 280 11.49 -2.80 -0.45
CA HIS A 280 10.11 -2.41 -0.69
C HIS A 280 10.04 -0.89 -0.89
N HIS A 281 10.79 -0.07 -0.15
CA HIS A 281 10.73 1.40 -0.26
C HIS A 281 11.31 1.98 -1.54
N VAL A 282 12.22 1.26 -2.21
CA VAL A 282 12.86 1.72 -3.45
C VAL A 282 12.10 1.33 -4.72
N GLN A 283 11.06 0.51 -4.62
CA GLN A 283 10.23 0.09 -5.76
C GLN A 283 9.09 1.06 -6.02
N HIS A 284 8.79 1.30 -7.31
CA HIS A 284 7.69 2.15 -7.73
C HIS A 284 6.73 1.44 -8.70
N ALA A 285 5.45 1.80 -8.65
CA ALA A 285 4.40 1.19 -9.48
C ALA A 285 4.64 1.37 -10.99
N GLU A 286 5.26 2.49 -11.38
CA GLU A 286 5.56 2.82 -12.78
C GLU A 286 6.42 1.76 -13.50
N GLU A 287 7.35 1.13 -12.77
CA GLU A 287 8.23 0.09 -13.32
C GLU A 287 7.45 -1.15 -13.79
N TYR A 288 6.32 -1.42 -13.14
CA TYR A 288 5.44 -2.55 -13.46
C TYR A 288 4.46 -2.24 -14.60
N ARG A 289 4.31 -0.96 -14.96
CA ARG A 289 3.44 -0.48 -16.05
C ARG A 289 4.15 -0.48 -17.42
N GLN A 290 5.46 -0.69 -17.43
CA GLN A 290 6.27 -0.76 -18.64
C GLN A 290 6.58 -2.22 -19.05
N SER A 291 7.18 -2.38 -20.25
CA SER A 291 7.73 -3.68 -20.65
C SER A 291 8.88 -4.10 -19.70
N PRO A 292 9.21 -5.40 -19.57
CA PRO A 292 10.25 -5.86 -18.64
C PRO A 292 11.61 -5.16 -18.81
N ALA A 293 12.03 -4.94 -20.05
CA ALA A 293 13.29 -4.26 -20.36
C ALA A 293 13.25 -2.78 -19.94
N ILE A 294 12.21 -2.04 -20.32
CA ILE A 294 12.07 -0.61 -19.98
C ILE A 294 11.91 -0.45 -18.46
N GLY A 295 11.09 -1.27 -17.82
CA GLY A 295 10.92 -1.26 -16.37
C GLY A 295 12.22 -1.55 -15.62
N THR A 296 13.05 -2.47 -16.12
CA THR A 296 14.38 -2.75 -15.56
C THR A 296 15.31 -1.54 -15.72
N PHE A 297 15.31 -0.90 -16.89
CA PHE A 297 16.12 0.30 -17.12
C PHE A 297 15.73 1.44 -16.17
N VAL A 298 14.43 1.74 -16.05
CA VAL A 298 13.93 2.75 -15.10
C VAL A 298 14.35 2.42 -13.66
N ARG A 299 14.29 1.13 -13.29
CA ARG A 299 14.72 0.67 -11.98
C ARG A 299 16.22 0.88 -11.75
N TRP A 300 17.07 0.62 -12.73
CA TRP A 300 18.51 0.88 -12.62
C TRP A 300 18.84 2.37 -12.49
N VAL A 301 18.17 3.22 -13.27
CA VAL A 301 18.29 4.67 -13.14
C VAL A 301 17.89 5.11 -11.73
N ARG A 302 16.81 4.54 -11.18
CA ARG A 302 16.38 4.81 -9.81
C ARG A 302 17.41 4.36 -8.78
N PHE A 303 17.93 3.14 -8.89
CA PHE A 303 18.96 2.63 -7.97
C PHE A 303 20.24 3.45 -8.03
N LEU A 304 20.64 3.89 -9.22
CA LEU A 304 21.79 4.78 -9.40
C LEU A 304 21.54 6.14 -8.73
N GLY A 305 20.34 6.72 -8.91
CA GLY A 305 19.95 7.98 -8.26
C GLY A 305 19.95 7.89 -6.73
N ILE A 306 19.37 6.81 -6.17
CA ILE A 306 19.36 6.56 -4.72
C ILE A 306 20.80 6.36 -4.22
N PHE A 307 21.61 5.55 -4.91
CA PHE A 307 23.00 5.32 -4.56
C PHE A 307 23.82 6.63 -4.58
N SER A 308 23.70 7.42 -5.66
CA SER A 308 24.38 8.71 -5.76
C SER A 308 23.92 9.66 -4.66
N SER A 309 22.62 9.67 -4.33
CA SER A 309 22.10 10.52 -3.27
C SER A 309 22.73 10.26 -1.91
N VAL A 310 23.20 9.05 -1.60
CA VAL A 310 23.81 8.75 -0.29
C VAL A 310 25.33 8.88 -0.35
N PHE A 311 25.96 8.30 -1.38
CA PHE A 311 27.40 8.06 -1.37
C PHE A 311 28.22 9.02 -2.24
N LEU A 312 27.61 9.72 -3.20
CA LEU A 312 28.37 10.57 -4.13
C LEU A 312 29.11 11.70 -3.43
N LEU A 313 28.45 12.40 -2.50
CA LEU A 313 29.05 13.53 -1.79
C LEU A 313 30.19 13.15 -0.83
N PRO A 314 30.02 12.15 0.08
CA PRO A 314 31.14 11.66 0.89
C PRO A 314 32.32 11.18 0.03
N PHE A 315 32.03 10.47 -1.07
CA PHE A 315 33.07 9.98 -1.97
C PHE A 315 33.80 11.12 -2.68
N TRP A 316 33.06 12.09 -3.23
CA TRP A 316 33.65 13.26 -3.87
C TRP A 316 34.47 14.10 -2.89
N LEU A 317 34.02 14.24 -1.64
CA LEU A 317 34.76 14.95 -0.60
C LEU A 317 36.16 14.36 -0.37
N ILE A 318 36.31 13.04 -0.42
CA ILE A 318 37.64 12.39 -0.36
C ILE A 318 38.52 12.80 -1.53
N LEU A 319 37.97 12.83 -2.74
CA LEU A 319 38.74 13.21 -3.94
C LEU A 319 39.24 14.65 -3.85
N VAL A 320 38.49 15.53 -3.18
CA VAL A 320 38.88 16.91 -2.92
C VAL A 320 39.93 17.01 -1.80
N MET A 321 39.76 16.25 -0.71
CA MET A 321 40.66 16.31 0.45
C MET A 321 42.00 15.59 0.21
N GLU A 322 42.01 14.55 -0.62
CA GLU A 322 43.17 13.71 -0.92
C GLU A 322 43.32 13.55 -2.46
N PRO A 323 43.68 14.62 -3.21
CA PRO A 323 43.75 14.60 -4.67
C PRO A 323 44.76 13.59 -5.24
N ASP A 324 45.74 13.19 -4.43
CA ASP A 324 46.74 12.17 -4.79
C ASP A 324 46.12 10.79 -5.11
N HIS A 325 44.86 10.57 -4.72
CA HIS A 325 44.11 9.37 -5.07
C HIS A 325 43.51 9.40 -6.49
N LEU A 326 43.51 10.54 -7.17
CA LEU A 326 43.03 10.67 -8.54
C LEU A 326 44.13 10.28 -9.54
N PRO A 327 43.85 9.35 -10.47
CA PRO A 327 44.70 9.16 -11.65
C PRO A 327 44.87 10.48 -12.41
N ALA A 328 46.02 10.71 -13.05
CA ALA A 328 46.33 11.96 -13.75
C ALA A 328 45.24 12.42 -14.76
N ILE A 329 44.50 11.47 -15.35
CA ILE A 329 43.43 11.76 -16.31
C ILE A 329 42.15 12.34 -15.67
N LEU A 330 42.02 12.23 -14.34
CA LEU A 330 40.85 12.67 -13.55
C LEU A 330 41.18 13.86 -12.63
N GLN A 331 42.35 14.49 -12.77
CA GLN A 331 42.75 15.64 -11.95
C GLN A 331 41.88 16.89 -12.14
N PHE A 332 40.97 16.89 -13.12
CA PHE A 332 39.95 17.93 -13.27
C PHE A 332 38.82 17.82 -12.24
N ILE A 333 38.77 16.74 -11.45
CA ILE A 333 37.76 16.54 -10.40
C ILE A 333 38.24 17.21 -9.11
N GLY A 334 37.55 18.25 -8.69
CA GLY A 334 37.86 19.02 -7.50
C GLY A 334 37.88 20.52 -7.81
N PRO A 335 37.44 21.38 -6.88
CA PRO A 335 37.27 22.80 -7.15
C PRO A 335 38.59 23.44 -7.60
N ASN A 336 38.59 24.01 -8.82
CA ASN A 336 39.75 24.69 -9.40
C ASN A 336 40.11 26.00 -8.67
N GLU A 337 39.17 26.56 -7.90
CA GLU A 337 39.34 27.77 -7.11
C GLU A 337 38.97 27.48 -5.65
N GLU A 338 39.85 27.84 -4.72
CA GLU A 338 39.56 27.80 -3.29
C GLU A 338 38.56 28.92 -2.97
N GLY A 339 37.29 28.54 -2.73
CA GLY A 339 36.28 29.49 -2.26
C GLY A 339 36.61 30.05 -0.86
N ASN A 340 35.89 31.10 -0.45
CA ASN A 340 36.10 31.78 0.84
C ASN A 340 35.77 30.89 2.06
N VAL A 341 35.09 29.76 1.83
CA VAL A 341 34.55 28.86 2.85
C VAL A 341 35.07 27.43 2.62
N PRO A 342 35.46 26.69 3.67
CA PRO A 342 35.88 25.30 3.53
C PRO A 342 34.82 24.42 2.85
N VAL A 343 35.24 23.54 1.93
CA VAL A 343 34.34 22.70 1.12
C VAL A 343 33.36 21.88 1.98
N VAL A 344 33.82 21.35 3.11
CA VAL A 344 32.96 20.60 4.06
C VAL A 344 31.79 21.47 4.55
N LEU A 345 32.06 22.73 4.89
CA LEU A 345 31.05 23.65 5.37
C LEU A 345 30.12 24.09 4.22
N GLN A 346 30.66 24.25 3.01
CA GLN A 346 29.85 24.48 1.80
C GLN A 346 28.84 23.34 1.60
N LEU A 347 29.27 22.08 1.69
CA LEU A 347 28.40 20.91 1.55
C LEU A 347 27.28 20.87 2.60
N ILE A 348 27.62 21.11 3.87
CA ILE A 348 26.64 21.10 4.97
C ILE A 348 25.62 22.22 4.78
N ILE A 349 26.07 23.45 4.48
CA ILE A 349 25.18 24.60 4.25
C ILE A 349 24.30 24.37 3.03
N ALA A 350 24.85 23.84 1.93
CA ALA A 350 24.07 23.58 0.72
C ALA A 350 22.99 22.51 0.95
N ASP A 351 23.31 21.42 1.66
CA ASP A 351 22.35 20.34 1.92
C ASP A 351 21.22 20.79 2.85
N ILE A 352 21.56 21.55 3.90
CA ILE A 352 20.57 22.21 4.78
C ILE A 352 19.76 23.26 4.00
N GLY A 353 20.39 24.01 3.10
CA GLY A 353 19.75 25.03 2.28
C GLY A 353 18.68 24.46 1.36
N ILE A 354 18.94 23.29 0.74
CA ILE A 354 17.93 22.57 -0.05
C ILE A 354 16.75 22.14 0.81
N GLU A 355 16.99 21.77 2.07
CA GLU A 355 15.93 21.41 3.00
C GLU A 355 15.07 22.61 3.39
N PHE A 356 15.70 23.75 3.68
CA PHE A 356 14.97 25.01 3.89
C PHE A 356 14.14 25.39 2.67
N LEU A 357 14.68 25.23 1.46
CA LEU A 357 13.96 25.51 0.22
C LEU A 357 12.75 24.60 0.06
N ARG A 358 12.91 23.30 0.34
CA ARG A 358 11.81 22.33 0.28
C ARG A 358 10.71 22.66 1.29
N MET A 359 11.07 22.93 2.55
CA MET A 359 10.11 23.32 3.59
C MET A 359 9.38 24.62 3.21
N ALA A 360 10.11 25.62 2.70
CA ALA A 360 9.50 26.86 2.23
C ALA A 360 8.54 26.62 1.04
N ALA A 361 8.90 25.74 0.11
CA ALA A 361 8.09 25.42 -1.07
C ALA A 361 6.75 24.75 -0.70
N ILE A 362 6.73 23.88 0.31
CA ILE A 362 5.50 23.22 0.80
C ILE A 362 4.54 24.23 1.45
N HIS A 363 5.07 25.24 2.15
CA HIS A 363 4.26 26.31 2.75
C HIS A 363 3.92 27.45 1.79
N THR A 364 4.43 27.40 0.56
CA THR A 364 4.19 28.41 -0.47
C THR A 364 3.04 27.96 -1.38
N PRO A 365 2.02 28.80 -1.63
CA PRO A 365 0.96 28.49 -2.58
C PRO A 365 1.51 28.10 -3.96
N THR A 366 0.93 27.08 -4.59
CA THR A 366 1.40 26.48 -5.86
C THR A 366 1.75 27.49 -6.96
N PRO A 367 0.97 28.57 -7.20
CA PRO A 367 1.30 29.57 -8.22
C PRO A 367 2.61 30.33 -7.96
N LEU A 368 3.00 30.48 -6.69
CA LEU A 368 4.21 31.17 -6.27
C LEU A 368 5.43 30.23 -6.18
N SER A 369 5.20 28.93 -5.99
CA SER A 369 6.25 27.92 -5.82
C SER A 369 7.19 27.85 -7.03
N THR A 370 6.66 27.88 -8.25
CA THR A 370 7.47 27.87 -9.49
C THR A 370 8.38 29.11 -9.61
N ALA A 371 7.85 30.29 -9.28
CA ALA A 371 8.61 31.53 -9.33
C ALA A 371 9.71 31.57 -8.25
N MET A 372 9.40 31.12 -7.03
CA MET A 372 10.37 31.00 -5.95
C MET A 372 11.48 30.00 -6.27
N GLY A 373 11.14 28.87 -6.91
CA GLY A 373 12.13 27.89 -7.38
C GLY A 373 13.14 28.49 -8.37
N LEU A 374 12.67 29.30 -9.32
CA LEU A 374 13.54 29.96 -10.30
C LEU A 374 14.45 31.02 -9.65
N ILE A 375 13.91 31.82 -8.72
CA ILE A 375 14.69 32.80 -7.94
C ILE A 375 15.75 32.08 -7.11
N ALA A 376 15.40 31.00 -6.42
CA ALA A 376 16.35 30.28 -5.58
C ALA A 376 17.45 29.58 -6.39
N ALA A 377 17.10 28.93 -7.51
CA ALA A 377 18.07 28.21 -8.33
C ALA A 377 19.03 29.15 -9.08
N VAL A 378 18.51 30.22 -9.70
CA VAL A 378 19.33 31.09 -10.56
C VAL A 378 19.91 32.26 -9.79
N LEU A 379 19.10 33.01 -9.05
CA LEU A 379 19.56 34.25 -8.43
C LEU A 379 20.40 33.98 -7.19
N ILE A 380 19.89 33.19 -6.24
CA ILE A 380 20.61 32.90 -5.00
C ILE A 380 21.82 31.99 -5.27
N GLY A 381 21.64 30.97 -6.12
CA GLY A 381 22.73 30.06 -6.52
C GLY A 381 23.89 30.81 -7.17
N GLN A 382 23.62 31.64 -8.19
CA GLN A 382 24.67 32.38 -8.89
C GLN A 382 25.36 33.40 -7.99
N ILE A 383 24.60 34.18 -7.21
CA ILE A 383 25.18 35.16 -6.29
C ILE A 383 26.07 34.47 -5.25
N ALA A 384 25.68 33.29 -4.76
CA ALA A 384 26.47 32.54 -3.81
C ALA A 384 27.80 32.01 -4.42
N ILE A 385 27.82 31.72 -5.72
CA ILE A 385 29.08 31.42 -6.44
C ILE A 385 29.91 32.69 -6.56
N ASP A 386 29.32 33.78 -7.04
CA ASP A 386 30.02 35.03 -7.34
C ASP A 386 30.66 35.66 -6.08
N VAL A 387 30.02 35.51 -4.92
CA VAL A 387 30.54 35.97 -3.61
C VAL A 387 31.53 34.98 -2.98
N GLY A 388 31.75 33.82 -3.63
CA GLY A 388 32.70 32.79 -3.18
C GLY A 388 32.20 31.97 -1.99
N LEU A 389 30.89 31.96 -1.71
CA LEU A 389 30.29 31.10 -0.68
C LEU A 389 30.25 29.64 -1.15
N PHE A 390 29.96 29.40 -2.42
CA PHE A 390 29.94 28.07 -3.03
C PHE A 390 30.87 28.00 -4.24
N SER A 391 31.54 26.85 -4.42
CA SER A 391 32.14 26.51 -5.70
C SER A 391 31.09 25.94 -6.66
N ALA A 392 31.29 26.14 -7.96
CA ALA A 392 30.41 25.59 -8.99
C ALA A 392 30.29 24.05 -8.90
N GLU A 393 31.39 23.37 -8.54
CA GLU A 393 31.39 21.92 -8.35
C GLU A 393 30.55 21.48 -7.16
N VAL A 394 30.64 22.17 -6.01
CA VAL A 394 29.78 21.86 -4.86
C VAL A 394 28.30 21.93 -5.27
N ILE A 395 27.89 22.99 -5.96
CA ILE A 395 26.50 23.12 -6.41
C ILE A 395 26.12 22.00 -7.37
N LEU A 396 27.00 21.63 -8.30
CA LEU A 396 26.77 20.52 -9.22
C LEU A 396 26.52 19.19 -8.49
N TYR A 397 27.45 18.77 -7.62
CA TYR A 397 27.34 17.48 -6.93
C TYR A 397 26.20 17.44 -5.91
N VAL A 398 25.96 18.54 -5.20
CA VAL A 398 24.80 18.67 -4.31
C VAL A 398 23.48 18.58 -5.11
N SER A 399 23.41 19.22 -6.28
CA SER A 399 22.23 19.15 -7.15
C SER A 399 21.97 17.73 -7.66
N ILE A 400 23.01 17.00 -8.08
CA ILE A 400 22.90 15.58 -8.48
C ILE A 400 22.37 14.74 -7.32
N CYS A 401 22.89 14.95 -6.11
CA CYS A 401 22.43 14.22 -4.92
C CYS A 401 20.97 14.54 -4.55
N ALA A 402 20.55 15.81 -4.70
CA ALA A 402 19.18 16.23 -4.46
C ALA A 402 18.21 15.59 -5.48
N ILE A 403 18.57 15.60 -6.77
CA ILE A 403 17.80 14.93 -7.82
C ILE A 403 17.72 13.42 -7.58
N GLY A 404 18.85 12.80 -7.22
CA GLY A 404 18.90 11.38 -6.85
C GLY A 404 18.02 11.05 -5.64
N SER A 405 17.92 11.97 -4.67
CA SER A 405 17.03 11.83 -3.52
C SER A 405 15.56 11.76 -3.94
N PHE A 406 15.12 12.59 -4.90
CA PHE A 406 13.77 12.56 -5.46
C PHE A 406 13.47 11.29 -6.27
N ALA A 407 14.49 10.55 -6.69
CA ALA A 407 14.28 9.22 -7.26
C ALA A 407 13.86 8.18 -6.21
N THR A 408 14.00 8.46 -4.91
CA THR A 408 13.52 7.57 -3.85
C THR A 408 11.98 7.67 -3.73
N PRO A 409 11.21 6.59 -4.00
CA PRO A 409 9.75 6.65 -3.97
C PRO A 409 9.17 6.95 -2.57
N SER A 410 9.75 6.33 -1.54
CA SER A 410 9.33 6.54 -0.16
C SER A 410 9.94 7.83 0.40
N TYR A 411 9.09 8.78 0.78
CA TYR A 411 9.50 10.05 1.37
C TYR A 411 10.34 9.87 2.65
N GLU A 412 9.89 9.01 3.56
CA GLU A 412 10.61 8.73 4.81
C GLU A 412 11.99 8.12 4.55
N LEU A 413 12.10 7.18 3.60
CA LEU A 413 13.40 6.62 3.22
C LEU A 413 14.31 7.70 2.62
N SER A 414 13.77 8.61 1.82
CA SER A 414 14.55 9.73 1.25
C SER A 414 15.15 10.61 2.35
N ILE A 415 14.42 10.87 3.43
CA ILE A 415 14.93 11.65 4.57
C ILE A 415 15.97 10.84 5.35
N ALA A 416 15.72 9.56 5.60
CA ALA A 416 16.67 8.68 6.29
C ALA A 416 18.02 8.58 5.56
N ASN A 417 17.97 8.44 4.24
CA ASN A 417 19.13 8.42 3.35
C ASN A 417 19.88 9.77 3.37
N LYS A 418 19.16 10.90 3.41
CA LYS A 418 19.75 12.24 3.55
C LYS A 418 20.46 12.42 4.90
N LEU A 419 19.83 12.04 6.00
CA LEU A 419 20.48 12.09 7.33
C LEU A 419 21.73 11.22 7.38
N SER A 420 21.66 10.02 6.78
CA SER A 420 22.81 9.12 6.65
C SER A 420 23.94 9.75 5.84
N ARG A 421 23.63 10.39 4.69
CA ARG A 421 24.61 11.14 3.90
C ARG A 421 25.29 12.23 4.74
N MET A 422 24.53 13.03 5.47
CA MET A 422 25.08 14.11 6.29
C MET A 422 26.06 13.58 7.35
N LEU A 423 25.70 12.49 8.03
CA LEU A 423 26.61 11.81 8.96
C LEU A 423 27.86 11.27 8.27
N LEU A 424 27.72 10.68 7.07
CA LEU A 424 28.86 10.22 6.28
C LEU A 424 29.80 11.36 5.91
N ILE A 425 29.28 12.53 5.50
CA ILE A 425 30.08 13.71 5.18
C ILE A 425 30.88 14.16 6.42
N ILE A 426 30.25 14.20 7.60
CA ILE A 426 30.91 14.61 8.86
C ILE A 426 32.01 13.61 9.27
N ILE A 427 31.73 12.31 9.21
CA ILE A 427 32.74 11.30 9.57
C ILE A 427 33.90 11.33 8.57
N THR A 428 33.58 11.50 7.28
CA THR A 428 34.57 11.58 6.20
C THR A 428 35.44 12.84 6.33
N SER A 429 34.87 13.98 6.70
CA SER A 429 35.64 15.21 6.87
C SER A 429 36.62 15.17 8.04
N ILE A 430 36.30 14.42 9.11
CA ILE A 430 37.16 14.31 10.29
C ILE A 430 38.26 13.25 10.08
N PHE A 431 37.93 12.12 9.46
CA PHE A 431 38.81 10.94 9.42
C PHE A 431 39.30 10.56 8.01
N GLY A 432 39.01 11.37 6.99
CA GLY A 432 39.38 11.12 5.60
C GLY A 432 38.86 9.77 5.10
N VAL A 433 39.67 9.08 4.28
CA VAL A 433 39.30 7.78 3.67
C VAL A 433 38.89 6.74 4.71
N LYS A 434 39.59 6.67 5.84
CA LYS A 434 39.27 5.74 6.93
C LYS A 434 37.88 6.04 7.50
N GLY A 435 37.54 7.31 7.66
CA GLY A 435 36.22 7.78 8.06
C GLY A 435 35.12 7.29 7.13
N MET A 436 35.31 7.48 5.83
CA MET A 436 34.34 7.04 4.81
C MET A 436 34.07 5.54 4.90
N VAL A 437 35.12 4.71 4.99
CA VAL A 437 34.99 3.25 5.09
C VAL A 437 34.28 2.83 6.38
N ILE A 438 34.64 3.44 7.51
CA ILE A 438 33.99 3.18 8.81
C ILE A 438 32.53 3.61 8.77
N GLY A 439 32.22 4.81 8.27
CA GLY A 439 30.87 5.33 8.14
C GLY A 439 30.00 4.45 7.24
N PHE A 440 30.52 4.02 6.08
CA PHE A 440 29.84 3.08 5.20
C PHE A 440 29.56 1.74 5.88
N THR A 441 30.54 1.23 6.64
CA THR A 441 30.37 -0.02 7.39
C THR A 441 29.29 0.13 8.46
N ILE A 442 29.28 1.24 9.21
CA ILE A 442 28.24 1.54 10.21
C ILE A 442 26.86 1.65 9.54
N TYR A 443 26.76 2.31 8.38
CA TYR A 443 25.52 2.41 7.61
C TYR A 443 24.95 1.03 7.25
N ILE A 444 25.78 0.15 6.68
CA ILE A 444 25.35 -1.21 6.32
C ILE A 444 24.99 -2.03 7.57
N LEU A 445 25.77 -1.91 8.65
CA LEU A 445 25.48 -2.60 9.91
C LEU A 445 24.16 -2.14 10.51
N ALA A 446 23.89 -0.84 10.57
CA ALA A 446 22.64 -0.29 11.07
C ALA A 446 21.43 -0.84 10.28
N LEU A 447 21.52 -0.88 8.96
CA LEU A 447 20.48 -1.47 8.12
C LEU A 447 20.32 -2.98 8.34
N SER A 448 21.42 -3.71 8.54
CA SER A 448 21.40 -5.16 8.76
C SER A 448 20.81 -5.58 10.11
N LEU A 449 21.01 -4.75 11.14
CA LEU A 449 20.49 -4.97 12.49
C LEU A 449 19.02 -4.53 12.63
N THR A 450 18.54 -3.69 11.72
CA THR A 450 17.16 -3.21 11.69
C THR A 450 16.19 -4.35 11.34
N LYS A 451 15.07 -4.41 12.06
CA LYS A 451 13.99 -5.38 11.82
C LYS A 451 12.64 -4.67 11.82
N SER A 452 11.78 -5.00 10.85
CA SER A 452 10.38 -4.59 10.81
C SER A 452 9.51 -5.78 11.21
N LEU A 453 8.86 -5.76 12.38
CA LEU A 453 7.98 -6.84 12.85
C LEU A 453 8.58 -8.25 12.65
N ASN A 454 9.74 -8.49 13.26
CA ASN A 454 10.54 -9.72 13.15
C ASN A 454 11.09 -10.06 11.75
N THR A 455 10.99 -9.12 10.81
CA THR A 455 11.45 -9.29 9.43
C THR A 455 12.79 -8.56 9.23
N PRO A 456 13.86 -9.22 8.71
CA PRO A 456 15.13 -8.57 8.42
C PRO A 456 14.98 -7.46 7.37
N TYR A 457 15.38 -6.24 7.73
CA TYR A 457 15.15 -5.07 6.88
C TYR A 457 15.96 -5.09 5.57
N LEU A 458 17.11 -5.76 5.56
CA LEU A 458 17.98 -5.87 4.38
C LEU A 458 17.69 -7.12 3.53
N TRP A 459 16.61 -7.86 3.79
CA TRP A 459 16.21 -8.96 2.92
C TRP A 459 15.82 -8.44 1.53
N PRO A 460 16.26 -9.07 0.43
CA PRO A 460 16.89 -10.39 0.30
C PRO A 460 18.42 -10.38 0.21
N PHE A 461 19.09 -9.28 0.56
CA PHE A 461 20.54 -9.24 0.62
C PHE A 461 21.04 -9.94 1.89
N ILE A 462 20.41 -9.65 3.04
CA ILE A 462 20.68 -10.33 4.32
C ILE A 462 19.34 -10.65 5.00
N PRO A 463 18.97 -11.94 5.17
CA PRO A 463 19.65 -13.13 4.65
C PRO A 463 19.56 -13.23 3.12
N PHE A 464 20.59 -13.80 2.50
CA PHE A 464 20.72 -13.83 1.04
C PHE A 464 19.67 -14.74 0.39
N ASN A 465 18.90 -14.21 -0.56
CA ASN A 465 17.99 -14.97 -1.42
C ASN A 465 18.19 -14.54 -2.87
N ALA A 466 18.94 -15.34 -3.64
CA ALA A 466 19.29 -15.03 -5.03
C ALA A 466 18.07 -14.81 -5.92
N LYS A 467 17.01 -15.61 -5.75
CA LYS A 467 15.80 -15.53 -6.58
C LYS A 467 15.05 -14.23 -6.34
N ALA A 468 14.88 -13.85 -5.08
CA ALA A 468 14.23 -12.58 -4.72
C ALA A 468 15.11 -11.38 -5.13
N LEU A 469 16.43 -11.47 -4.94
CA LEU A 469 17.36 -10.41 -5.34
C LEU A 469 17.33 -10.18 -6.85
N GLN A 470 17.27 -11.24 -7.66
CA GLN A 470 17.11 -11.12 -9.12
C GLN A 470 15.81 -10.40 -9.51
N GLN A 471 14.70 -10.64 -8.81
CA GLN A 471 13.42 -9.95 -9.05
C GLN A 471 13.44 -8.47 -8.62
N ILE A 472 14.31 -8.12 -7.68
CA ILE A 472 14.54 -6.73 -7.29
C ILE A 472 15.43 -6.05 -8.32
N ILE A 473 16.56 -6.65 -8.72
CA ILE A 473 17.49 -6.03 -9.68
C ILE A 473 16.86 -5.92 -11.08
N PHE A 474 16.14 -6.96 -11.51
CA PHE A 474 15.52 -7.04 -12.83
C PHE A 474 14.00 -7.07 -12.69
N ARG A 475 13.29 -6.27 -13.48
CA ARG A 475 11.84 -6.40 -13.58
C ARG A 475 11.52 -7.62 -14.43
N VAL A 476 11.10 -8.69 -13.78
CA VAL A 476 10.68 -9.94 -14.42
C VAL A 476 9.20 -9.88 -14.81
N SER A 477 8.83 -10.48 -15.93
CA SER A 477 7.44 -10.61 -16.37
C SER A 477 6.59 -11.39 -15.34
N VAL A 478 5.42 -10.86 -14.99
CA VAL A 478 4.49 -11.47 -14.01
C VAL A 478 4.19 -12.96 -14.28
N PRO A 479 4.00 -13.43 -15.54
CA PRO A 479 3.80 -14.86 -15.82
C PRO A 479 4.97 -15.77 -15.40
N LEU A 480 6.19 -15.24 -15.29
CA LEU A 480 7.36 -15.99 -14.85
C LEU A 480 7.53 -15.98 -13.33
N THR A 481 6.93 -15.00 -12.64
CA THR A 481 6.97 -14.85 -11.19
C THR A 481 5.88 -15.72 -10.55
N LYS A 482 6.21 -16.98 -10.31
CA LYS A 482 5.26 -17.98 -9.77
C LYS A 482 5.14 -17.97 -8.24
N ASP A 483 6.19 -17.54 -7.55
CA ASP A 483 6.26 -17.64 -6.10
C ASP A 483 6.00 -16.29 -5.43
N ARG A 484 5.43 -16.34 -4.23
CA ARG A 484 5.31 -15.20 -3.33
C ARG A 484 6.64 -14.91 -2.63
N PRO A 485 6.89 -13.66 -2.20
CA PRO A 485 8.06 -13.33 -1.40
C PRO A 485 8.14 -14.21 -0.15
N SER A 486 9.28 -14.86 0.09
CA SER A 486 9.43 -15.74 1.26
C SER A 486 9.41 -14.97 2.59
N ILE A 487 9.64 -13.66 2.53
CA ILE A 487 9.82 -12.78 3.67
C ILE A 487 8.55 -12.59 4.51
N VAL A 488 7.37 -12.72 3.88
CA VAL A 488 6.07 -12.64 4.56
C VAL A 488 5.56 -13.99 5.06
N HIS A 489 6.39 -15.04 4.97
CA HIS A 489 6.06 -16.41 5.38
C HIS A 489 4.67 -16.89 4.92
N PRO A 490 4.35 -16.78 3.62
CA PRO A 490 2.98 -16.98 3.16
C PRO A 490 2.56 -18.44 3.31
N ARG A 491 1.32 -18.68 3.75
CA ARG A 491 0.77 -20.04 3.91
C ARG A 491 0.60 -20.74 2.57
N ASN A 492 0.34 -19.97 1.52
CA ASN A 492 0.35 -20.41 0.13
C ASN A 492 1.51 -19.74 -0.60
N ASN A 493 2.50 -20.51 -1.04
CA ASN A 493 3.68 -19.96 -1.70
C ASN A 493 3.46 -19.58 -3.18
N TYR A 494 2.38 -20.00 -3.83
CA TYR A 494 2.23 -19.89 -5.28
C TYR A 494 1.21 -18.81 -5.69
N LYS A 495 1.66 -17.83 -6.49
CA LYS A 495 0.82 -16.79 -7.11
C LYS A 495 -0.07 -17.34 -8.22
N GLN A 496 0.36 -18.43 -8.86
CA GLN A 496 -0.32 -19.05 -10.00
C GLN A 496 -0.83 -20.45 -9.64
N PRO A 497 -1.95 -20.91 -10.23
CA PRO A 497 -2.45 -22.27 -10.03
C PRO A 497 -1.40 -23.30 -10.47
N THR A 498 -1.07 -24.25 -9.60
CA THR A 498 -0.18 -25.36 -9.93
C THR A 498 -0.87 -26.32 -10.92
N GLY A 499 -0.29 -26.52 -12.11
CA GLY A 499 -0.75 -27.55 -13.07
C GLY A 499 -1.36 -27.07 -14.39
N LYS A 500 -1.19 -25.82 -14.81
CA LYS A 500 -1.38 -25.41 -16.22
C LYS A 500 -0.03 -25.07 -16.82
N HIS A 501 0.58 -26.06 -17.46
CA HIS A 501 1.72 -25.88 -18.36
C HIS A 501 1.23 -25.96 -19.79
#